data_AF-A0A699ZMU7-F1
#
_entry.id   AF-A0A699ZMU7-F1
#
_cell.length_a   1.000
_cell.length_b   1.000
_cell.length_c   1.000
_cell.angle_alpha   90.00
_cell.angle_beta   90.00
_cell.angle_gamma   90.00
#
_symmetry.space_group_name_H-M   'P 1'
#
loop_
_entity.id
_entity.type
_entity.pdbx_description
1 polymer ?
#
loop_
_entity_poly.entity_id
_entity_poly.type
_entity_poly.pdbx_seq_one_letter_code
_entity_poly.pdbx_strand_id
1 'polypeptide(L)' 'CSVDAVHLGNVSRFINHSCAPNCEAVYVCQGNSAVRPHSLVLIRACRDILPGEELTLSYSSSKQCFRPSDLRYIK' A
#
# COMPACT_ATOMS: atom_id res chain seq x y z
N CYS A 1 1.16 13.75 0.60
CA CYS A 1 0.37 13.69 -0.64
C CYS A 1 -0.74 12.66 -0.44
N SER A 2 -1.95 12.95 -0.91
CA SER A 2 -3.09 12.03 -0.89
C SER A 2 -3.37 11.48 -2.29
N VAL A 3 -3.98 10.30 -2.37
CA VAL A 3 -4.49 9.70 -3.61
C VAL A 3 -6.00 9.73 -3.52
N ASP A 4 -6.65 10.41 -4.45
CA ASP A 4 -8.12 10.47 -4.56
C ASP A 4 -8.59 9.48 -5.63
N ALA A 5 -9.42 8.51 -5.22
CA ALA A 5 -10.01 7.50 -6.08
C ALA A 5 -11.54 7.55 -6.11
N VAL A 6 -12.15 8.70 -5.76
CA VAL A 6 -13.62 8.87 -5.74
C VAL A 6 -14.21 8.57 -7.12
N HIS A 7 -13.67 9.20 -8.17
CA HIS A 7 -14.20 9.06 -9.53
C HIS A 7 -13.40 8.12 -10.43
N LEU A 8 -12.08 7.99 -10.20
CA LEU A 8 -11.21 7.14 -11.01
C LEU A 8 -10.16 6.48 -10.13
N GLY A 9 -10.05 5.15 -10.21
CA GLY A 9 -9.08 4.37 -9.46
C GLY A 9 -9.12 2.90 -9.88
N ASN A 10 -8.15 2.12 -9.44
CA ASN A 10 -8.13 0.68 -9.67
C ASN A 10 -8.89 -0.07 -8.56
N VAL A 11 -8.80 -1.40 -8.56
CA VAL A 11 -9.49 -2.28 -7.60
C VAL A 11 -9.17 -1.98 -6.13
N SER A 12 -8.02 -1.38 -5.84
CA SER A 12 -7.58 -1.15 -4.46
C SER A 12 -8.47 -0.17 -3.69
N ARG A 13 -9.26 0.64 -4.41
CA ARG A 13 -10.21 1.59 -3.79
C ARG A 13 -11.33 0.93 -3.00
N PHE A 14 -11.55 -0.37 -3.21
CA PHE A 14 -12.59 -1.15 -2.54
C PHE A 14 -12.11 -1.91 -1.32
N ILE A 15 -10.82 -1.83 -0.98
CA ILE A 15 -10.27 -2.52 0.20
C ILE A 15 -10.72 -1.79 1.46
N ASN A 16 -11.43 -2.52 2.32
CA ASN A 16 -12.04 -1.96 3.52
C ASN A 16 -11.04 -1.81 4.67
N HIS A 17 -11.53 -1.15 5.73
CA HIS A 17 -10.81 -1.02 6.98
C HIS A 17 -11.02 -2.23 7.90
N SER A 18 -9.97 -2.65 8.62
CA SER A 18 -10.06 -3.50 9.81
C SER A 18 -9.06 -3.04 10.88
N CYS A 19 -9.43 -3.18 12.16
CA CYS A 19 -8.53 -3.00 13.30
C CYS A 19 -7.50 -4.13 13.42
N ALA A 20 -7.77 -5.29 12.82
CA ALA A 20 -6.88 -6.44 12.71
C ALA A 20 -6.68 -6.79 11.22
N PRO A 21 -5.97 -5.94 10.45
CA PRO A 21 -5.87 -6.09 9.00
C PRO A 21 -4.95 -7.25 8.60
N ASN A 22 -5.17 -7.79 7.41
CA ASN A 22 -4.28 -8.78 6.79
C ASN A 22 -3.37 -8.19 5.69
N CYS A 23 -3.61 -6.93 5.31
CA CYS A 23 -2.76 -6.17 4.40
C CYS A 23 -2.22 -4.89 5.06
N GLU A 24 -1.15 -4.35 4.51
CA GLU A 24 -0.60 -3.04 4.82
C GLU A 24 -0.33 -2.23 3.56
N ALA A 25 -0.35 -0.90 3.71
CA ALA A 25 -0.04 0.02 2.62
C ALA A 25 1.41 0.50 2.73
N VAL A 26 2.17 0.28 1.66
CA VAL A 26 3.60 0.53 1.56
C VAL A 26 3.86 1.64 0.55
N TYR A 27 4.63 2.67 0.92
CA TYR A 27 5.03 3.71 -0.02
C TYR A 27 6.34 3.36 -0.70
N VAL A 28 6.40 3.49 -2.02
CA VAL A 28 7.59 3.26 -2.83
C VAL A 28 7.94 4.53 -3.58
N CYS A 29 9.11 5.10 -3.31
CA CYS A 29 9.59 6.27 -4.03
C CYS A 29 10.19 5.86 -5.37
N GLN A 30 9.52 6.17 -6.49
CA GLN A 30 10.07 5.91 -7.82
C GLN A 30 10.88 7.13 -8.31
N GLY A 31 12.18 6.94 -8.57
CA GLY A 31 13.07 7.93 -9.22
C GLY A 31 14.29 8.38 -8.39
N ASN A 32 15.32 8.85 -9.09
CA ASN A 32 16.57 9.41 -8.52
C ASN A 32 16.46 10.91 -8.19
N SER A 33 15.30 11.53 -8.38
CA SER A 33 15.15 12.99 -8.29
C SER A 33 14.71 13.41 -6.90
N ALA A 34 15.56 14.19 -6.21
CA ALA A 34 15.33 14.74 -4.88
C ALA A 34 14.14 15.72 -4.80
N VAL A 35 13.56 16.11 -5.93
CA VAL A 35 12.65 17.26 -6.01
C VAL A 35 11.18 16.88 -5.82
N ARG A 36 10.73 15.69 -6.25
CA ARG A 36 9.38 15.15 -5.96
C ARG A 36 9.39 13.62 -6.08
N PRO A 37 9.45 12.86 -4.97
CA PRO A 37 9.27 11.42 -5.06
C PRO A 37 7.84 11.13 -5.56
N HIS A 38 7.72 10.51 -6.74
CA HIS A 38 6.47 9.86 -7.11
C HIS A 38 6.30 8.65 -6.20
N SER A 39 5.57 8.83 -5.10
CA SER A 39 5.29 7.76 -4.15
C SER A 39 4.16 6.90 -4.67
N LEU A 40 4.49 5.71 -5.15
CA LEU A 40 3.51 4.66 -5.42
C LEU A 40 3.04 4.07 -4.09
N VAL A 41 1.76 3.70 -4.02
CA VAL A 41 1.19 2.96 -2.89
C VAL A 41 1.01 1.52 -3.31
N LEU A 42 1.72 0.61 -2.66
CA LEU A 42 1.53 -0.82 -2.80
C LEU A 42 0.70 -1.35 -1.64
N ILE A 43 -0.08 -2.40 -1.91
CA ILE A 43 -0.77 -3.16 -0.87
C ILE A 43 -0.03 -4.50 -0.74
N ARG A 44 0.51 -4.74 0.45
CA ARG A 44 1.29 -5.93 0.78
C ARG A 44 0.52 -6.78 1.78
N ALA A 45 0.51 -8.09 1.60
CA ALA A 45 -0.01 -9.02 2.60
C ALA A 45 0.96 -9.10 3.79
N CYS A 46 0.45 -8.99 5.01
CA CYS A 46 1.27 -9.08 6.23
C CYS A 46 1.37 -10.51 6.78
N ARG A 47 0.52 -11.41 6.26
CA ARG A 47 0.41 -12.83 6.62
C ARG A 47 -0.16 -13.61 5.43
N ASP A 48 -0.12 -14.93 5.51
CA ASP A 48 -0.84 -15.78 4.55
C ASP A 48 -2.35 -15.50 4.61
N ILE A 49 -2.98 -15.45 3.44
CA ILE A 49 -4.40 -15.14 3.26
C ILE A 49 -5.06 -16.33 2.56
N LEU A 50 -6.05 -16.94 3.21
CA LEU A 50 -6.77 -18.08 2.66
C LEU A 50 -7.81 -17.62 1.62
N PRO A 51 -8.19 -18.49 0.68
CA PRO A 51 -9.27 -18.20 -0.27
C PRO A 51 -10.57 -17.84 0.46
N GLY A 52 -11.19 -16.74 0.03
CA GLY A 52 -12.44 -16.23 0.61
C GLY A 52 -12.26 -15.28 1.80
N GLU A 53 -11.04 -15.09 2.31
CA GLU A 53 -10.77 -14.02 3.28
C GLU A 53 -10.84 -12.64 2.61
N GLU A 54 -11.50 -11.68 3.26
CA GLU A 54 -11.54 -10.30 2.81
C GLU A 54 -10.18 -9.62 3.01
N LEU A 55 -9.69 -8.90 1.99
CA LEU A 55 -8.50 -8.07 2.10
C LEU A 55 -8.85 -6.76 2.83
N THR A 56 -8.11 -6.44 3.89
CA THR A 56 -8.37 -5.26 4.74
C THR A 56 -7.10 -4.50 5.10
N LEU A 57 -7.23 -3.18 5.28
CA LEU A 57 -6.16 -2.26 5.68
C LEU A 57 -6.50 -1.54 6.99
N SER A 58 -5.47 -1.08 7.71
CA SER A 58 -5.68 -0.06 8.74
C SER A 58 -5.64 1.34 8.11
N TYR A 59 -6.73 2.10 8.23
CA TYR A 59 -6.81 3.46 7.69
C TYR A 59 -6.01 4.48 8.52
N SER A 60 -5.75 4.17 9.78
CA SER A 60 -5.06 5.04 10.74
C SER A 60 -3.57 4.73 10.91
N SER A 61 -3.06 3.63 10.32
CA SER A 61 -1.68 3.21 10.55
C SER A 61 -0.65 4.11 9.89
N SER A 62 0.48 4.31 10.59
CA SER A 62 1.68 4.92 10.02
C SER A 62 2.18 4.07 8.87
N LYS A 63 2.40 4.71 7.73
CA LYS A 63 2.80 4.01 6.51
C LYS A 63 4.32 3.99 6.42
N GLN A 64 4.89 2.82 6.17
CA GLN A 64 6.33 2.71 5.94
C GLN A 64 6.67 3.15 4.51
N CYS A 65 7.76 3.90 4.38
CA CYS A 65 8.31 4.35 3.10
C CYS A 65 9.56 3.56 2.79
N PHE A 66 9.56 2.86 1.65
CA PHE A 66 10.65 2.03 1.17
C PHE A 66 11.29 2.64 -0.07
N ARG A 67 12.60 2.46 -0.19
CA ARG A 67 13.35 2.83 -1.38
C ARG A 67 13.27 1.71 -2.42
N PRO A 68 13.51 1.99 -3.70
CA PRO A 68 13.58 0.97 -4.74
C PRO A 68 14.58 -0.16 -4.44
N SER A 69 15.65 0.13 -3.70
CA SER A 69 16.61 -0.87 -3.21
C SER A 69 15.98 -1.92 -2.29
N ASP A 70 14.96 -1.52 -1.54
CA ASP A 70 14.31 -2.33 -0.51
C ASP A 70 13.21 -3.21 -1.11
N LEU A 71 12.81 -2.94 -2.37
CA LEU A 71 11.84 -3.74 -3.13
C LEU A 71 12.35 -5.15 -3.43
N ARG A 72 13.66 -5.41 -3.39
CA ARG A 72 14.21 -6.78 -3.53
C ARG A 72 13.80 -7.71 -2.38
N TYR A 73 13.25 -7.15 -1.31
CA TYR A 73 12.77 -7.87 -0.13
C TYR A 73 11.25 -8.09 -0.13
N ILE A 74 10.54 -7.63 -1.17
CA ILE A 74 9.13 -7.93 -1.39
C ILE A 74 9.09 -9.16 -2.29
N LYS A 75 9.11 -10.35 -1.66
CA LYS A 75 8.81 -11.61 -2.35
C LYS A 75 7.32 -11.70 -2.67
#